data_AF-A0A1B6MBA5-F1
#
_entry.id   AF-A0A1B6MBA5-F1
#
_cell.length_a   1.000
_cell.length_b   1.000
_cell.length_c   1.000
_cell.angle_alpha   90.00
_cell.angle_beta   90.00
_cell.angle_gamma   90.00
#
_symmetry.space_group_name_H-M   'P 1'
#
loop_
_entity.id
_entity.type
_entity.pdbx_description
1 polymer ?
#
loop_
_entity_poly.entity_id
_entity_poly.type
_entity_poly.pdbx_seq_one_letter_code
_entity_poly.pdbx_strand_id
1 'polypeptide(L)'
;WPGFLVGSGLSWNTNTHWDYLHNSLAALLDTHVFGDRSGSLGQAVLELGHAETYMVRSSRDQPPADISDLPSHLGSTLYQLLVDPDNVTLDKLTIDHFSRATKHIKRSQACLMKARPDCSETVLQELSLTTDLMLTACKIGRSLVAAGVNPNSNMGLAVINLGVCNLPPTFRTDIANKLLALIEQYKGAWVQRHLPAGLQNSLVVLTSALRRFVPEDPS
;
A
#
# COMPACT_ATOMS: atom_id res chain seq x y z
N TRP A 1 -0.76 -15.04 3.27
CA TRP A 1 -0.02 -16.26 2.86
C TRP A 1 1.40 -16.35 3.38
N PRO A 2 2.27 -15.33 3.25
CA PRO A 2 3.69 -15.45 3.62
C PRO A 2 3.91 -15.91 5.07
N GLY A 3 3.21 -15.29 6.03
CA GLY A 3 3.32 -15.67 7.45
C GLY A 3 2.94 -17.12 7.75
N PHE A 4 1.91 -17.67 7.08
CA PHE A 4 1.54 -19.07 7.24
C PHE A 4 2.59 -20.03 6.69
N LEU A 5 3.18 -19.69 5.53
CA LEU A 5 4.23 -20.52 4.92
C LEU A 5 5.49 -20.53 5.78
N VAL A 6 5.93 -19.36 6.24
CA VAL A 6 7.07 -19.22 7.16
C VAL A 6 6.79 -19.96 8.47
N GLY A 7 5.62 -19.76 9.08
CA GLY A 7 5.24 -20.43 10.32
C GLY A 7 5.21 -21.95 10.18
N SER A 8 4.67 -22.47 9.08
CA SER A 8 4.64 -23.91 8.81
C SER A 8 6.05 -24.48 8.65
N GLY A 9 6.91 -23.82 7.87
CA GLY A 9 8.30 -24.25 7.69
C GLY A 9 9.11 -24.25 8.99
N LEU A 10 9.02 -23.16 9.76
CA LEU A 10 9.76 -23.01 11.01
C LEU A 10 9.22 -23.90 12.14
N SER A 11 7.93 -24.27 12.11
CA SER A 11 7.38 -25.22 13.08
C SER A 11 7.98 -26.61 12.95
N TRP A 12 8.37 -27.01 11.74
CA TRP A 12 9.03 -28.29 11.47
C TRP A 12 10.54 -28.24 11.65
N ASN A 13 11.17 -27.11 11.28
CA ASN A 13 12.60 -26.90 11.47
C ASN A 13 12.91 -25.48 11.93
N THR A 14 13.05 -25.31 13.25
CA THR A 14 13.37 -24.05 13.91
C THR A 14 14.80 -23.55 13.62
N ASN A 15 15.69 -24.44 13.14
CA ASN A 15 17.09 -24.12 12.85
C ASN A 15 17.31 -23.62 11.42
N THR A 16 16.23 -23.39 10.65
CA THR A 16 16.31 -22.86 9.29
C THR A 16 16.90 -21.44 9.32
N HIS A 17 17.97 -21.22 8.57
CA HIS A 17 18.62 -19.91 8.51
C HIS A 17 17.73 -18.86 7.83
N TRP A 18 17.70 -17.64 8.36
CA TRP A 18 16.89 -16.54 7.81
C TRP A 18 17.25 -16.20 6.36
N ASP A 19 18.52 -16.32 5.97
CA ASP A 19 18.92 -16.07 4.58
C ASP A 19 18.27 -17.06 3.60
N TYR A 20 18.15 -18.33 3.99
CA TYR A 20 17.46 -19.31 3.15
C TYR A 20 16.00 -18.94 2.99
N LEU A 21 15.34 -18.54 4.09
CA LEU A 21 13.96 -18.11 4.10
C LEU A 21 13.77 -16.89 3.18
N HIS A 22 14.53 -15.81 3.37
CA HIS A 22 14.41 -14.59 2.59
C HIS A 22 14.65 -14.82 1.09
N ASN A 23 15.62 -15.67 0.74
CA ASN A 23 15.95 -15.95 -0.66
C ASN A 23 14.96 -16.92 -1.34
N SER A 24 14.32 -17.81 -0.57
CA SER A 24 13.46 -18.87 -1.13
C SER A 24 11.97 -18.56 -1.00
N LEU A 25 11.56 -17.62 -0.16
CA LEU A 25 10.15 -17.38 0.19
C LEU A 25 9.28 -17.07 -1.04
N ALA A 26 9.76 -16.26 -1.98
CA ALA A 26 9.03 -15.98 -3.22
C ALA A 26 8.76 -17.27 -4.02
N ALA A 27 9.79 -18.08 -4.25
CA ALA A 27 9.68 -19.33 -4.99
C ALA A 27 8.78 -20.36 -4.27
N LEU A 28 8.85 -20.40 -2.94
CA LEU A 28 7.99 -21.25 -2.12
C LEU A 28 6.51 -20.82 -2.21
N LEU A 29 6.23 -19.52 -2.23
CA LEU A 29 4.88 -18.99 -2.46
C LEU A 29 4.37 -19.37 -3.85
N ASP A 30 5.20 -19.18 -4.88
CA ASP A 30 4.83 -19.53 -6.26
C ASP A 30 4.53 -21.02 -6.40
N THR A 31 5.31 -21.89 -5.75
CA THR A 31 5.14 -23.34 -5.84
C THR A 31 3.96 -23.84 -5.02
N HIS A 32 3.83 -23.42 -3.76
CA HIS A 32 2.93 -24.06 -2.80
C HIS A 32 1.63 -23.30 -2.55
N VAL A 33 1.56 -22.01 -2.88
CA VAL A 33 0.38 -21.17 -2.65
C VAL A 33 -0.29 -20.80 -3.96
N PHE A 34 0.48 -20.33 -4.93
CA PHE A 34 -0.06 -19.75 -6.15
C PHE A 34 -0.10 -20.71 -7.34
N GLY A 35 0.76 -21.74 -7.35
CA GLY A 35 0.98 -22.54 -8.56
C GLY A 35 1.40 -21.67 -9.75
N ASP A 36 2.19 -20.62 -9.52
CA ASP A 36 2.61 -19.69 -10.58
C ASP A 36 3.79 -20.25 -11.36
N ARG A 37 3.51 -20.73 -12.56
CA ARG A 37 4.51 -21.32 -13.47
C ARG A 37 5.56 -20.33 -13.93
N SER A 38 5.28 -19.03 -13.83
CA SER A 38 6.21 -17.97 -14.19
C SER A 38 7.16 -17.58 -13.05
N GLY A 39 6.87 -18.00 -11.81
CA GLY A 39 7.67 -17.66 -10.62
C GLY A 39 7.75 -16.16 -10.32
N SER A 40 6.66 -15.42 -10.57
CA SER A 40 6.66 -13.95 -10.47
C SER A 40 5.69 -13.41 -9.41
N LEU A 41 4.64 -14.16 -9.07
CA LEU A 41 3.58 -13.71 -8.17
C LEU A 41 4.06 -13.61 -6.72
N GLY A 42 4.88 -14.56 -6.26
CA GLY A 42 5.54 -14.56 -4.96
C GLY A 42 6.42 -13.32 -4.79
N GLN A 43 7.21 -12.98 -5.81
CA GLN A 43 8.01 -11.76 -5.80
C GLN A 43 7.13 -10.51 -5.75
N ALA A 44 6.01 -10.48 -6.50
CA ALA A 44 5.10 -9.34 -6.48
C ALA A 44 4.56 -9.07 -5.06
N VAL A 45 4.14 -10.12 -4.35
CA VAL A 45 3.63 -10.04 -2.98
C VAL A 45 4.70 -9.54 -2.01
N LEU A 46 5.92 -10.07 -2.08
CA LEU A 46 7.00 -9.63 -1.20
C LEU A 46 7.40 -8.18 -1.47
N GLU A 47 7.49 -7.76 -2.72
CA GLU A 47 7.81 -6.37 -3.08
C GLU A 47 6.74 -5.37 -2.63
N LEU A 48 5.45 -5.75 -2.67
CA LEU A 48 4.39 -4.92 -2.10
C LEU A 48 4.56 -4.78 -0.57
N GLY A 49 4.83 -5.87 0.14
CA GLY A 49 5.10 -5.85 1.58
C GLY A 49 6.35 -5.04 1.95
N HIS A 50 7.40 -5.11 1.14
CA HIS A 50 8.61 -4.28 1.31
C HIS A 50 8.32 -2.80 1.10
N ALA A 51 7.54 -2.42 0.08
CA ALA A 51 7.16 -1.04 -0.16
C ALA A 51 6.34 -0.46 1.02
N GLU A 52 5.43 -1.27 1.55
CA GLU A 52 4.63 -0.99 2.74
C GLU A 52 5.53 -0.73 3.97
N THR A 53 6.37 -1.71 4.30
CA THR A 53 7.27 -1.66 5.46
C THR A 53 8.26 -0.50 5.34
N TYR A 54 8.78 -0.26 4.14
CA TYR A 54 9.65 0.87 3.84
C TYR A 54 8.97 2.20 4.18
N MET A 55 7.73 2.41 3.73
CA MET A 55 7.00 3.65 4.00
C MET A 55 6.70 3.84 5.48
N VAL A 56 6.33 2.77 6.19
CA VAL A 56 6.14 2.81 7.66
C VAL A 56 7.43 3.27 8.35
N ARG A 57 8.55 2.62 8.03
CA ARG A 57 9.85 2.96 8.64
C ARG A 57 10.28 4.39 8.31
N SER A 58 10.16 4.80 7.05
CA SER A 58 10.50 6.16 6.61
C SER A 58 9.65 7.22 7.31
N SER A 59 8.36 6.94 7.57
CA SER A 59 7.49 7.91 8.27
C SER A 59 7.86 8.10 9.75
N ARG A 60 8.61 7.17 10.34
CA ARG A 60 9.00 7.16 11.75
C ARG A 60 10.49 7.38 11.97
N ASP A 61 11.26 7.50 10.89
CA ASP A 61 12.74 7.43 10.93
C ASP A 61 13.24 6.16 11.66
N GLN A 62 12.53 5.05 11.46
CA GLN A 62 12.76 3.80 12.17
C GLN A 62 13.92 3.00 11.53
N PRO A 63 14.92 2.54 12.32
CA PRO A 63 16.05 1.78 11.80
C PRO A 63 15.64 0.46 11.11
N PRO A 64 16.37 -0.02 10.08
CA PRO A 64 16.03 -1.26 9.39
C PRO A 64 16.05 -2.53 10.25
N ALA A 65 16.84 -2.53 11.33
CA ALA A 65 16.96 -3.65 12.27
C ALA A 65 15.79 -3.70 13.27
N ASP A 66 15.05 -2.60 13.42
CA ASP A 66 13.90 -2.55 14.30
C ASP A 66 12.67 -3.15 13.59
N ILE A 67 12.11 -4.18 14.22
CA ILE A 67 10.95 -4.95 13.73
C ILE A 67 9.69 -4.69 14.57
N SER A 68 9.76 -3.77 15.53
CA SER A 68 8.63 -3.44 16.38
C SER A 68 7.55 -2.66 15.62
N ASP A 69 6.28 -3.01 15.86
CA ASP A 69 5.11 -2.25 15.41
C ASP A 69 5.02 -2.02 13.88
N LEU A 70 5.30 -3.07 13.09
CA LEU A 70 5.26 -3.08 11.63
C LEU A 70 4.09 -3.93 11.09
N PRO A 71 2.91 -3.35 10.78
CA PRO A 71 2.51 -1.95 10.92
C PRO A 71 1.96 -1.62 12.33
N SER A 72 1.66 -0.34 12.60
CA SER A 72 1.02 0.03 13.87
C SER A 72 -0.45 -0.36 13.94
N HIS A 73 -1.04 -0.24 15.12
CA HIS A 73 -2.48 -0.36 15.34
C HIS A 73 -3.34 0.59 14.50
N LEU A 74 -2.77 1.71 14.00
CA LEU A 74 -3.44 2.64 13.08
C LEU A 74 -3.35 2.20 11.61
N GLY A 75 -2.70 1.06 11.35
CA GLY A 75 -2.36 0.60 10.02
C GLY A 75 -1.09 1.29 9.49
N SER A 76 -0.80 1.03 8.23
CA SER A 76 0.41 1.53 7.59
C SER A 76 0.29 2.96 7.09
N THR A 77 1.42 3.58 6.76
CA THR A 77 1.46 4.95 6.22
C THR A 77 0.67 5.07 4.92
N LEU A 78 0.78 4.10 4.00
CA LEU A 78 0.02 4.15 2.73
C LEU A 78 -1.47 3.92 2.96
N TYR A 79 -1.84 3.06 3.91
CA TYR A 79 -3.24 2.88 4.32
C TYR A 79 -3.80 4.17 4.93
N GLN A 80 -3.08 4.80 5.86
CA GLN A 80 -3.51 6.05 6.50
C GLN A 80 -3.67 7.19 5.47
N LEU A 81 -2.78 7.29 4.48
CA LEU A 81 -2.91 8.25 3.37
C LEU A 81 -4.15 8.01 2.50
N LEU A 82 -4.65 6.78 2.44
CA LEU A 82 -5.92 6.48 1.76
C LEU A 82 -7.12 6.76 2.66
N VAL A 83 -7.04 6.52 3.97
CA VAL A 83 -8.18 6.63 4.88
C VAL A 83 -8.44 8.07 5.30
N ASP A 84 -7.38 8.73 5.77
CA ASP A 84 -7.45 10.04 6.40
C ASP A 84 -6.17 10.84 6.13
N PRO A 85 -5.94 11.26 4.87
CA PRO A 85 -4.71 11.90 4.45
C PRO A 85 -4.35 13.17 5.24
N ASP A 86 -5.32 13.87 5.79
CA ASP A 86 -5.11 15.14 6.51
C ASP A 86 -4.46 14.93 7.89
N ASN A 87 -4.67 13.76 8.50
CA ASN A 87 -4.15 13.43 9.83
C ASN A 87 -2.84 12.64 9.79
N VAL A 88 -2.27 12.41 8.61
CA VAL A 88 -0.98 11.75 8.48
C VAL A 88 0.15 12.71 8.82
N THR A 89 1.04 12.31 9.72
CA THR A 89 2.27 13.04 10.04
C THR A 89 3.29 12.88 8.90
N LEU A 90 3.71 13.99 8.30
CA LEU A 90 4.58 14.03 7.11
C LEU A 90 5.99 14.57 7.35
N ASP A 91 6.35 14.94 8.58
CA ASP A 91 7.58 15.66 8.92
C ASP A 91 8.88 14.90 8.57
N LYS A 92 8.85 13.56 8.57
CA LYS A 92 9.97 12.69 8.17
C LYS A 92 9.91 12.24 6.72
N LEU A 93 8.78 12.44 6.03
CA LEU A 93 8.59 11.97 4.67
C LEU A 93 9.04 13.00 3.65
N THR A 94 9.50 12.52 2.51
CA THR A 94 10.02 13.35 1.41
C THR A 94 9.50 12.83 0.09
N ILE A 95 9.63 13.64 -0.96
CA ILE A 95 9.28 13.24 -2.32
C ILE A 95 10.11 12.03 -2.78
N ASP A 96 11.36 11.88 -2.31
CA ASP A 96 12.21 10.73 -2.64
C ASP A 96 11.67 9.43 -2.03
N HIS A 97 11.21 9.46 -0.77
CA HIS A 97 10.57 8.32 -0.12
C HIS A 97 9.40 7.79 -0.97
N PHE A 98 8.48 8.67 -1.38
CA PHE A 98 7.36 8.28 -2.25
C PHE A 98 7.81 7.80 -3.63
N SER A 99 8.87 8.37 -4.19
CA SER A 99 9.41 7.96 -5.49
C SER A 99 10.01 6.55 -5.44
N ARG A 100 10.74 6.22 -4.37
CA ARG A 100 11.27 4.87 -4.12
C ARG A 100 10.16 3.85 -3.90
N ALA A 101 9.19 4.15 -3.04
CA ALA A 101 8.04 3.28 -2.82
C ALA A 101 7.27 3.02 -4.13
N THR A 102 7.02 4.07 -4.93
CA THR A 102 6.39 3.94 -6.25
C THR A 102 7.17 3.00 -7.17
N LYS A 103 8.51 3.04 -7.14
CA LYS A 103 9.35 2.14 -7.94
C LYS A 103 9.17 0.68 -7.53
N HIS A 104 9.14 0.37 -6.23
CA HIS A 104 8.87 -0.99 -5.73
C HIS A 104 7.48 -1.47 -6.15
N ILE A 105 6.45 -0.64 -5.97
CA ILE A 105 5.06 -1.00 -6.32
C ILE A 105 4.92 -1.24 -7.83
N LYS A 106 5.54 -0.41 -8.68
CA LYS A 106 5.56 -0.63 -10.14
C LYS A 106 6.31 -1.89 -10.55
N ARG A 107 7.34 -2.30 -9.80
CA ARG A 107 8.01 -3.58 -10.01
C ARG A 107 7.06 -4.75 -9.74
N SER A 108 6.28 -4.68 -8.66
CA SER A 108 5.22 -5.66 -8.39
C SER A 108 4.19 -5.71 -9.52
N GLN A 109 3.75 -4.55 -10.02
CA GLN A 109 2.83 -4.48 -11.16
C GLN A 109 3.39 -5.20 -12.40
N ALA A 110 4.67 -5.01 -12.70
CA ALA A 110 5.33 -5.69 -13.82
C ALA A 110 5.45 -7.21 -13.62
N CYS A 111 5.60 -7.67 -12.37
CA CYS A 111 5.53 -9.09 -12.03
C CYS A 111 4.11 -9.64 -12.22
N LEU A 112 3.07 -8.94 -11.74
CA LEU A 112 1.67 -9.35 -11.89
C LEU A 112 1.27 -9.56 -13.36
N MET A 113 1.74 -8.70 -14.27
CA MET A 113 1.48 -8.83 -15.70
C MET A 113 2.11 -10.07 -16.35
N LYS A 114 3.13 -10.67 -15.73
CA LYS A 114 3.81 -11.88 -16.21
C LYS A 114 3.28 -13.16 -15.57
N ALA A 115 2.58 -13.02 -14.45
CA ALA A 115 2.11 -14.12 -13.64
C ALA A 115 1.22 -15.08 -14.45
N ARG A 116 1.42 -16.37 -14.25
CA ARG A 116 0.60 -17.45 -14.79
C ARG A 116 0.22 -18.40 -13.66
N PRO A 117 -0.58 -17.94 -12.68
CA PRO A 117 -0.99 -18.74 -11.55
C PRO A 117 -2.00 -19.80 -11.97
N ASP A 118 -1.86 -20.99 -11.39
CA ASP A 118 -2.90 -22.01 -11.39
C ASP A 118 -3.96 -21.75 -10.28
N CYS A 119 -3.73 -20.77 -9.40
CA CYS A 119 -4.69 -20.35 -8.37
C CYS A 119 -5.83 -19.48 -8.92
N SER A 120 -6.82 -19.19 -8.06
CA SER A 120 -7.99 -18.38 -8.40
C SER A 120 -7.61 -17.02 -8.99
N GLU A 121 -8.21 -16.66 -10.13
CA GLU A 121 -8.01 -15.37 -10.81
C GLU A 121 -8.31 -14.17 -9.89
N THR A 122 -9.18 -14.38 -8.90
CA THR A 122 -9.50 -13.39 -7.86
C THR A 122 -8.26 -12.89 -7.11
N VAL A 123 -7.22 -13.73 -6.94
CA VAL A 123 -5.96 -13.34 -6.28
C VAL A 123 -5.22 -12.29 -7.10
N LEU A 124 -5.17 -12.44 -8.43
CA LEU A 124 -4.54 -11.45 -9.31
C LEU A 124 -5.31 -10.14 -9.30
N GLN A 125 -6.64 -10.21 -9.28
CA GLN A 125 -7.51 -9.03 -9.21
C GLN A 125 -7.30 -8.27 -7.90
N GLU A 126 -7.25 -8.98 -6.76
CA GLU A 126 -6.97 -8.40 -5.43
C GLU A 126 -5.58 -7.75 -5.36
N LEU A 127 -4.54 -8.41 -5.89
CA LEU A 127 -3.18 -7.87 -5.91
C LEU A 127 -3.04 -6.68 -6.85
N SER A 128 -3.73 -6.70 -7.98
CA SER A 128 -3.77 -5.57 -8.92
C SER A 128 -4.46 -4.36 -8.29
N LEU A 129 -5.61 -4.58 -7.64
CA LEU A 129 -6.32 -3.55 -6.89
C LEU A 129 -5.47 -2.96 -5.75
N THR A 130 -4.77 -3.83 -5.00
CA THR A 130 -3.86 -3.41 -3.92
C THR A 130 -2.73 -2.53 -4.47
N THR A 131 -2.13 -2.93 -5.59
CA THR A 131 -1.07 -2.15 -6.27
C THR A 131 -1.59 -0.77 -6.64
N ASP A 132 -2.78 -0.68 -7.23
CA ASP A 132 -3.39 0.58 -7.64
C ASP A 132 -3.76 1.49 -6.44
N LEU A 133 -4.24 0.90 -5.35
CA LEU A 133 -4.50 1.61 -4.09
C LEU A 133 -3.20 2.20 -3.53
N MET A 134 -2.13 1.41 -3.44
CA MET A 134 -0.83 1.86 -2.95
C MET A 134 -0.21 2.95 -3.84
N LEU A 135 -0.33 2.85 -5.17
CA LEU A 135 0.11 3.90 -6.10
C LEU A 135 -0.68 5.19 -5.89
N THR A 136 -2.00 5.08 -5.64
CA THR A 136 -2.85 6.23 -5.35
C THR A 136 -2.45 6.89 -4.03
N ALA A 137 -2.19 6.10 -2.99
CA ALA A 137 -1.67 6.57 -1.71
C ALA A 137 -0.34 7.33 -1.86
N CYS A 138 0.59 6.77 -2.63
CA CYS A 138 1.86 7.43 -2.94
C CYS A 138 1.68 8.76 -3.67
N LYS A 139 0.73 8.82 -4.62
CA LYS A 139 0.41 10.06 -5.35
C LYS A 139 -0.17 11.12 -4.41
N ILE A 140 -1.08 10.75 -3.51
CA ILE A 140 -1.64 11.64 -2.48
C ILE A 140 -0.54 12.16 -1.56
N GLY A 141 0.22 11.26 -0.93
CA GLY A 141 1.27 11.64 0.02
C GLY A 141 2.35 12.52 -0.59
N ARG A 142 2.79 12.21 -1.83
CA ARG A 142 3.75 13.06 -2.55
C ARG A 142 3.23 14.48 -2.78
N SER A 143 1.95 14.63 -3.13
CA SER A 143 1.34 15.94 -3.35
C SER A 143 1.19 16.73 -2.05
N LEU A 144 0.81 16.08 -0.95
CA LEU A 144 0.74 16.72 0.37
C LEU A 144 2.12 17.20 0.84
N VAL A 145 3.16 16.35 0.70
CA VAL A 145 4.53 16.75 1.00
C VAL A 145 4.94 17.96 0.16
N ALA A 146 4.68 17.93 -1.14
CA ALA A 146 5.05 19.02 -2.05
C ALA A 146 4.36 20.36 -1.70
N ALA A 147 3.09 20.31 -1.31
CA ALA A 147 2.35 21.50 -0.87
C ALA A 147 2.83 22.02 0.51
N GLY A 148 3.29 21.10 1.37
CA GLY A 148 3.67 21.38 2.75
C GLY A 148 5.14 21.71 2.99
N VAL A 149 5.98 21.77 1.94
CA VAL A 149 7.42 22.06 2.09
C VAL A 149 7.62 23.46 2.66
N ASN A 150 8.37 23.54 3.75
CA ASN A 150 8.79 24.80 4.34
C ASN A 150 9.93 25.43 3.50
N PRO A 151 9.76 26.64 2.94
CA PRO A 151 10.81 27.30 2.16
C PRO A 151 12.05 27.66 3.01
N ASN A 152 11.90 27.77 4.34
CA ASN A 152 12.97 28.07 5.28
C ASN A 152 13.20 26.87 6.21
N SER A 153 13.72 25.77 5.67
CA SER A 153 13.95 24.50 6.38
C SER A 153 14.84 24.58 7.63
N ASN A 154 15.50 25.73 7.86
CA ASN A 154 16.39 25.96 9.01
C ASN A 154 15.64 26.38 10.29
N MET A 155 14.33 26.61 10.23
CA MET A 155 13.48 26.85 11.40
C MET A 155 12.18 26.03 11.32
N GLY A 156 11.93 25.20 12.34
CA GLY A 156 10.71 24.40 12.44
C GLY A 156 10.75 23.08 11.66
N LEU A 157 9.57 22.53 11.35
CA LEU A 157 9.44 21.30 10.58
C LEU A 157 9.76 21.56 9.10
N ALA A 158 10.44 20.60 8.46
CA ALA A 158 10.76 20.69 7.02
C ALA A 158 9.52 20.56 6.13
N VAL A 159 8.52 19.79 6.60
CA VAL A 159 7.25 19.57 5.92
C VAL A 159 6.14 19.57 6.97
N ILE A 160 5.04 20.26 6.67
CA ILE A 160 3.79 20.21 7.44
C ILE A 160 2.65 19.70 6.57
N ASN A 161 1.71 18.94 7.14
CA ASN A 161 0.54 18.52 6.39
C ASN A 161 -0.49 19.65 6.37
N LEU A 162 -0.67 20.29 5.22
CA LEU A 162 -1.68 21.34 5.02
C LEU A 162 -3.08 20.76 4.72
N GLY A 163 -3.20 19.44 4.56
CA GLY A 163 -4.44 18.78 4.22
C GLY A 163 -4.80 18.87 2.73
N VAL A 164 -5.73 18.01 2.32
CA VAL A 164 -6.18 17.81 0.95
C VAL A 164 -6.83 19.06 0.37
N CYS A 165 -7.52 19.86 1.19
CA CYS A 165 -8.19 21.09 0.75
C CYS A 165 -7.21 22.12 0.13
N ASN A 166 -5.94 22.10 0.54
CA ASN A 166 -4.88 22.95 0.02
C ASN A 166 -4.21 22.41 -1.25
N LEU A 167 -4.64 21.26 -1.77
CA LEU A 167 -4.15 20.71 -3.04
C LEU A 167 -4.88 21.35 -4.25
N PRO A 168 -4.23 21.39 -5.43
CA PRO A 168 -4.84 21.92 -6.64
C PRO A 168 -6.21 21.28 -6.94
N PRO A 169 -7.25 22.07 -7.30
CA PRO A 169 -8.59 21.53 -7.59
C PRO A 169 -8.60 20.44 -8.67
N THR A 170 -7.74 20.56 -9.69
CA THR A 170 -7.57 19.56 -10.74
C THR A 170 -7.03 18.25 -10.18
N PHE A 171 -6.01 18.30 -9.32
CA PHE A 171 -5.48 17.12 -8.65
C PHE A 171 -6.53 16.44 -7.77
N ARG A 172 -7.32 17.21 -7.02
CA ARG A 172 -8.39 16.66 -6.18
C ARG A 172 -9.43 15.92 -7.02
N THR A 173 -9.86 16.52 -8.12
CA THR A 173 -10.80 15.91 -9.08
C THR A 173 -10.23 14.61 -9.68
N ASP A 174 -8.96 14.60 -10.07
CA ASP A 174 -8.28 13.41 -10.60
C ASP A 174 -8.25 12.26 -9.59
N ILE A 175 -7.93 12.55 -8.32
CA ILE A 175 -7.91 11.54 -7.26
C ILE A 175 -9.33 11.05 -6.94
N ALA A 176 -10.33 11.93 -6.89
CA ALA A 176 -11.72 11.54 -6.70
C ALA A 176 -12.18 10.55 -7.78
N ASN A 177 -11.90 10.84 -9.05
CA ASN A 177 -12.22 9.94 -10.16
C ASN A 177 -11.47 8.60 -10.07
N LYS A 178 -10.19 8.61 -9.67
CA LYS A 178 -9.44 7.36 -9.45
C LYS A 178 -10.02 6.55 -8.30
N LEU A 179 -10.41 7.19 -7.19
CA LEU A 179 -11.03 6.51 -6.04
C LEU A 179 -12.39 5.91 -6.41
N LEU A 180 -13.21 6.60 -7.20
CA LEU A 180 -14.48 6.04 -7.71
C LEU A 180 -14.26 4.74 -8.48
N ALA A 181 -13.28 4.71 -9.39
CA ALA A 181 -12.94 3.51 -10.14
C ALA A 181 -12.43 2.38 -9.21
N LEU A 182 -11.61 2.70 -8.21
CA LEU A 182 -11.07 1.72 -7.27
C LEU A 182 -12.15 1.16 -6.33
N ILE A 183 -13.10 1.99 -5.90
CA ILE A 183 -14.25 1.56 -5.11
C ILE A 183 -15.06 0.51 -5.88
N GLU A 184 -15.28 0.73 -7.18
CA GLU A 184 -16.06 -0.21 -7.98
C GLU A 184 -15.32 -1.53 -8.21
N GLN A 185 -14.02 -1.48 -8.47
CA GLN A 185 -13.18 -2.68 -8.52
C GLN A 185 -13.18 -3.43 -7.19
N TYR A 186 -13.12 -2.71 -6.06
CA TYR A 186 -13.16 -3.29 -4.72
C TYR A 186 -14.48 -4.01 -4.45
N LYS A 187 -15.61 -3.42 -4.81
CA LYS A 187 -16.93 -4.08 -4.70
C LYS A 187 -16.97 -5.38 -5.49
N GLY A 188 -16.48 -5.35 -6.74
CA GLY A 188 -16.41 -6.53 -7.59
C GLY A 188 -15.58 -7.65 -6.96
N ALA A 189 -14.36 -7.33 -6.49
CA ALA A 189 -13.48 -8.29 -5.82
C ALA A 189 -14.08 -8.82 -4.51
N TRP A 190 -14.77 -7.98 -3.74
CA TRP A 190 -15.40 -8.37 -2.48
C TRP A 190 -16.45 -9.48 -2.69
N VAL A 191 -17.40 -9.25 -3.61
CA VAL A 191 -18.54 -10.15 -3.82
C VAL A 191 -18.10 -11.55 -4.31
N GLN A 192 -16.92 -11.65 -4.93
CA GLN A 192 -16.37 -12.94 -5.36
C GLN A 192 -15.90 -13.84 -4.21
N ARG A 193 -15.57 -13.27 -3.03
CA ARG A 193 -14.92 -14.03 -1.93
C ARG A 193 -15.54 -13.82 -0.55
N HIS A 194 -16.34 -12.78 -0.37
CA HIS A 194 -16.85 -12.35 0.92
C HIS A 194 -18.37 -12.18 0.89
N LEU A 195 -18.97 -12.24 2.08
CA LEU A 195 -20.41 -12.03 2.23
C LEU A 195 -20.79 -10.57 1.95
N PRO A 196 -21.86 -10.30 1.17
CA PRO A 196 -22.28 -8.93 0.84
C PRO A 196 -22.56 -8.05 2.06
N ALA A 197 -23.01 -8.63 3.17
CA ALA A 197 -23.34 -7.89 4.39
C ALA A 197 -22.17 -7.11 4.99
N GLY A 198 -20.91 -7.54 4.77
CA GLY A 198 -19.73 -6.84 5.27
C GLY A 198 -19.22 -5.72 4.35
N LEU A 199 -19.73 -5.62 3.12
CA LEU A 199 -19.21 -4.71 2.10
C LEU A 199 -19.35 -3.24 2.50
N GLN A 200 -20.48 -2.85 3.07
CA GLN A 200 -20.72 -1.45 3.40
C GLN A 200 -19.72 -0.94 4.44
N ASN A 201 -19.39 -1.77 5.44
CA ASN A 201 -18.44 -1.42 6.48
C ASN A 201 -17.01 -1.33 5.93
N SER A 202 -16.61 -2.26 5.05
CA SER A 202 -15.27 -2.22 4.45
C SER A 202 -15.07 -1.05 3.48
N LEU A 203 -16.14 -0.61 2.81
CA LEU A 203 -16.12 0.55 1.93
C LEU A 203 -16.06 1.91 2.63
N VAL A 204 -16.35 1.98 3.94
CA VAL A 204 -16.33 3.25 4.69
C VAL A 204 -14.99 3.97 4.52
N VAL A 205 -13.88 3.23 4.51
CA VAL A 205 -12.54 3.78 4.33
C VAL A 205 -12.42 4.54 3.01
N LEU A 206 -12.70 3.88 1.88
CA LEU A 206 -12.53 4.47 0.55
C LEU A 206 -13.56 5.57 0.25
N THR A 207 -14.79 5.41 0.75
CA THR A 207 -15.85 6.41 0.56
C THR A 207 -15.63 7.65 1.41
N SER A 208 -15.07 7.50 2.62
CA SER A 208 -14.68 8.64 3.47
C SER A 208 -13.51 9.43 2.88
N ALA A 209 -12.57 8.73 2.25
CA ALA A 209 -11.49 9.33 1.49
C ALA A 209 -12.02 10.15 0.31
N LEU A 210 -12.89 9.53 -0.51
CA LEU A 210 -13.48 10.16 -1.68
C LEU A 210 -14.16 11.49 -1.34
N ARG A 211 -14.95 11.54 -0.25
CA ARG A 211 -15.64 12.76 0.19
C ARG A 211 -14.70 13.94 0.41
N ARG A 212 -13.47 13.71 0.88
CA ARG A 212 -12.47 14.78 1.10
C ARG A 212 -11.90 15.35 -0.19
N PHE A 213 -11.90 14.57 -1.27
CA PHE A 213 -11.40 14.99 -2.59
C PHE A 213 -12.48 15.62 -3.48
N VAL A 214 -13.76 15.43 -3.15
CA VAL A 214 -14.87 16.09 -3.84
C VAL A 214 -15.02 17.52 -3.30
N PRO A 215 -15.27 18.54 -4.15
CA PRO A 215 -15.57 19.88 -3.66
C PRO A 215 -16.80 19.86 -2.75
N GLU A 216 -16.75 20.57 -1.62
CA GLU A 216 -17.97 20.87 -0.88
C GLU A 216 -18.82 21.83 -1.72
N ASP A 217 -20.10 21.51 -1.91
CA ASP A 217 -21.03 22.42 -2.58
C ASP A 217 -21.00 23.76 -1.82
N PRO A 218 -20.85 24.90 -2.51
CA PRO A 218 -20.94 26.20 -1.84
C PRO A 218 -22.36 26.37 -1.32
N SER A 219 -22.52 26.29 0.00
CA SER A 219 -23.73 26.69 0.72
C SER A 219 -23.91 28.20 0.71
#